data_AF-A0A2S6X091-F1
#
_entry.id   AF-A0A2S6X091-F1
#
_cell.length_a   1.000
_cell.length_b   1.000
_cell.length_c   1.000
_cell.angle_alpha   90.00
_cell.angle_beta   90.00
_cell.angle_gamma   90.00
#
_symmetry.space_group_name_H-M   'P 1'
#
loop_
_entity.id
_entity.type
_entity.pdbx_description
1 polymer ?
#
loop_
_entity_poly.entity_id
_entity_poly.type
_entity_poly.pdbx_seq_one_letter_code
_entity_poly.pdbx_strand_id
1 'polypeptide(L)'
;MHPQTPESLVRDHTVYSCVMGSRAFGLATEDSDTDRRGVFLAPTALYWRFDKPPTHVEGPAQEQFSWELERFCELALRANPNILECLHSPLVESVDDTGRELLDLRGAFLSRRAHETFTRYAHGQRHKLDADVRTHGAPRWKHAMHLLRLLTSARDLLRTGVLTIDVGAERESLLAVKRGEVPWPEVEARMNRLAREGEDAARHSPLPDEPDRRRVEDFLVRTRRASALQPGPYDEVVQGVVRGRGVGEG
;
A
#
# COMPACT_ATOMS: atom_id res chain seq x y z
N MET A 1 3.27 -33.29 0.20
CA MET A 1 2.75 -31.96 -0.19
C MET A 1 2.75 -31.10 1.06
N HIS A 2 3.68 -30.16 1.20
CA HIS A 2 3.63 -29.24 2.34
C HIS A 2 2.40 -28.33 2.15
N PRO A 3 1.53 -28.17 3.17
CA PRO A 3 0.47 -27.18 3.10
C PRO A 3 1.11 -25.80 2.92
N GLN A 4 0.66 -25.04 1.92
CA GLN A 4 1.09 -23.66 1.79
C GLN A 4 0.50 -22.87 2.96
N THR A 5 1.37 -22.42 3.87
CA THR A 5 1.00 -21.52 4.95
C THR A 5 0.96 -20.08 4.43
N PRO A 6 0.22 -19.16 5.08
CA PRO A 6 0.25 -17.74 4.74
C PRO A 6 1.67 -17.16 4.61
N GLU A 7 2.58 -17.56 5.49
CA GLU A 7 3.98 -17.13 5.48
C GLU A 7 4.76 -17.67 4.28
N SER A 8 4.45 -18.89 3.82
CA SER A 8 5.05 -19.42 2.59
C SER A 8 4.60 -18.64 1.35
N LEU A 9 3.38 -18.10 1.34
CA LEU A 9 2.92 -17.23 0.24
C LEU A 9 3.73 -15.95 0.17
N VAL A 10 4.00 -15.32 1.31
CA VAL A 10 4.86 -14.13 1.35
C VAL A 10 6.29 -14.48 0.95
N ARG A 11 6.88 -15.53 1.53
CA ARG A 11 8.28 -15.88 1.27
C ARG A 11 8.55 -16.24 -0.19
N ASP A 12 7.66 -17.04 -0.79
CA ASP A 12 7.94 -17.70 -2.08
C ASP A 12 7.25 -16.98 -3.26
N HIS A 13 6.31 -16.07 -3.00
CA HIS A 13 5.51 -15.41 -4.05
C HIS A 13 5.41 -13.88 -3.92
N THR A 14 6.26 -13.23 -3.12
CA THR A 14 6.37 -11.77 -3.13
C THR A 14 6.91 -11.26 -4.47
N VAL A 15 6.13 -10.40 -5.13
CA VAL A 15 6.48 -9.73 -6.40
C VAL A 15 7.07 -8.33 -6.17
N TYR A 16 6.71 -7.70 -5.06
CA TYR A 16 7.17 -6.37 -4.69
C TYR A 16 7.26 -6.23 -3.17
N SER A 17 8.34 -5.66 -2.66
CA SER A 17 8.45 -5.23 -1.26
C SER A 17 9.20 -3.92 -1.12
N CYS A 18 8.81 -3.13 -0.13
CA CYS A 18 9.42 -1.85 0.18
C CYS A 18 9.41 -1.57 1.68
N VAL A 19 10.32 -0.69 2.09
CA VAL A 19 10.26 -0.04 3.40
C VAL A 19 9.24 1.10 3.33
N MET A 20 8.43 1.20 4.37
CA MET A 20 7.44 2.26 4.58
C MET A 20 7.69 2.99 5.90
N GLY A 21 6.73 3.82 6.31
CA GLY A 21 6.79 4.51 7.59
C GLY A 21 7.80 5.65 7.59
N SER A 22 8.33 5.95 8.78
CA SER A 22 9.19 7.13 9.01
C SER A 22 10.40 7.18 8.08
N ARG A 23 10.99 6.02 7.71
CA ARG A 23 12.11 5.93 6.77
C ARG A 23 11.73 6.37 5.36
N ALA A 24 10.64 5.83 4.82
CA ALA A 24 10.17 6.18 3.48
C ALA A 24 9.68 7.64 3.38
N PHE A 25 9.19 8.19 4.48
CA PHE A 25 8.74 9.58 4.54
C PHE A 25 9.86 10.60 4.83
N GLY A 26 11.12 10.17 5.00
CA GLY A 26 12.22 11.08 5.38
C GLY A 26 12.15 11.59 6.83
N LEU A 27 11.34 10.96 7.68
CA LEU A 27 11.06 11.32 9.08
C LEU A 27 11.78 10.41 10.10
N ALA A 28 12.63 9.51 9.65
CA ALA A 28 13.35 8.59 10.53
C ALA A 28 14.28 9.32 11.49
N THR A 29 14.35 8.77 12.70
CA THR A 29 15.27 9.08 13.80
C THR A 29 15.97 7.77 14.21
N GLU A 30 16.96 7.84 15.10
CA GLU A 30 17.73 6.66 15.55
C GLU A 30 16.82 5.52 16.07
N ASP A 31 15.78 5.85 16.83
CA ASP A 31 14.83 4.87 17.38
C ASP A 31 13.73 4.41 16.41
N SER A 32 13.81 4.74 15.13
CA SER A 32 12.74 4.40 14.18
C SER A 32 12.70 2.91 13.87
N ASP A 33 11.50 2.34 13.84
CA ASP A 33 11.17 1.00 13.36
C ASP A 33 11.15 0.90 11.83
N THR A 34 11.35 -0.30 11.30
CA THR A 34 11.34 -0.56 9.85
C THR A 34 10.06 -1.28 9.46
N ASP A 35 9.05 -0.50 9.09
CA ASP A 35 7.82 -1.02 8.50
C ASP A 35 8.12 -1.63 7.13
N ARG A 36 7.84 -2.93 6.96
CA ARG A 36 7.93 -3.59 5.66
C ARG A 36 6.56 -3.82 5.07
N ARG A 37 6.40 -3.46 3.80
CA ARG A 37 5.16 -3.64 3.06
C ARG A 37 5.43 -4.42 1.79
N GLY A 38 4.63 -5.45 1.56
CA GLY A 38 4.80 -6.38 0.45
C GLY A 38 3.54 -6.57 -0.37
N VAL A 39 3.73 -7.07 -1.58
CA VAL A 39 2.69 -7.59 -2.46
C VAL A 39 3.11 -8.98 -2.89
N PHE A 40 2.25 -9.97 -2.66
CA PHE A 40 2.46 -11.33 -3.13
C PHE A 40 1.42 -11.74 -4.16
N LEU A 41 1.85 -12.50 -5.16
CA LEU A 41 0.98 -13.09 -6.16
C LEU A 41 0.65 -14.51 -5.75
N ALA A 42 -0.51 -14.71 -5.11
CA ALA A 42 -0.94 -16.06 -4.77
C ALA A 42 -1.06 -16.92 -6.06
N PRO A 43 -0.51 -18.16 -6.07
CA PRO A 43 -0.63 -19.05 -7.22
C PRO A 43 -2.08 -19.19 -7.66
N THR A 44 -2.35 -18.98 -8.95
CA THR A 44 -3.72 -18.86 -9.47
C THR A 44 -4.54 -20.12 -9.20
N ALA A 45 -3.92 -21.30 -9.21
CA ALA A 45 -4.59 -22.56 -8.89
C ALA A 45 -5.20 -22.61 -7.48
N LEU A 46 -4.70 -21.82 -6.52
CA LEU A 46 -5.28 -21.74 -5.17
C LEU A 46 -6.70 -21.14 -5.18
N TYR A 47 -7.03 -20.30 -6.16
CA TYR A 47 -8.37 -19.72 -6.28
C TYR A 47 -9.42 -20.71 -6.76
N TRP A 48 -9.04 -21.87 -7.29
CA TRP A 48 -9.98 -22.93 -7.68
C TRP A 48 -10.44 -23.79 -6.50
N ARG A 49 -9.78 -23.68 -5.34
CA ARG A 49 -10.15 -24.39 -4.12
C ARG A 49 -11.38 -23.75 -3.46
N PHE A 50 -12.05 -24.49 -2.56
CA PHE A 50 -13.11 -23.93 -1.71
C PHE A 50 -12.56 -22.83 -0.80
N ASP A 51 -11.44 -23.12 -0.12
CA ASP A 51 -10.70 -22.13 0.65
C ASP A 51 -9.87 -21.24 -0.28
N LYS A 52 -10.13 -19.94 -0.23
CA LYS A 52 -9.38 -18.95 -1.02
C LYS A 52 -8.07 -18.58 -0.31
N PRO A 53 -7.02 -18.20 -1.05
CA PRO A 53 -5.81 -17.68 -0.42
C PRO A 53 -6.14 -16.44 0.42
N PRO A 54 -5.36 -16.19 1.49
CA PRO A 54 -5.56 -15.00 2.32
C PRO A 54 -5.35 -13.74 1.49
N THR A 55 -6.15 -12.71 1.76
CA THR A 55 -6.06 -11.41 1.04
C THR A 55 -4.90 -10.54 1.55
N HIS A 56 -4.33 -10.90 2.69
CA HIS A 56 -3.17 -10.28 3.31
C HIS A 56 -2.54 -11.24 4.32
N VAL A 57 -1.29 -11.00 4.67
CA VAL A 57 -0.52 -11.79 5.64
C VAL A 57 0.32 -10.83 6.49
N GLU A 58 0.28 -11.02 7.80
CA GLU A 58 1.19 -10.39 8.77
C GLU A 58 2.38 -11.32 9.00
N GLY A 59 3.60 -10.78 8.99
CA GLY A 59 4.83 -11.56 9.02
C GLY A 59 5.34 -11.98 7.63
N PRO A 60 6.32 -12.90 7.56
CA PRO A 60 6.92 -13.66 8.66
C PRO A 60 7.90 -12.88 9.54
N ALA A 61 8.42 -11.73 9.09
CA ALA A 61 9.28 -10.87 9.91
C ALA A 61 8.46 -9.90 10.77
N GLN A 62 9.08 -9.35 11.82
CA GLN A 62 8.47 -8.28 12.61
C GLN A 62 8.23 -7.03 11.75
N GLU A 63 7.10 -6.35 11.97
CA GLU A 63 6.64 -5.18 11.20
C GLU A 63 6.46 -5.44 9.67
N GLN A 64 6.36 -6.69 9.25
CA GLN A 64 6.05 -7.06 7.86
C GLN A 64 4.56 -7.27 7.66
N PHE A 65 4.01 -6.61 6.64
CA PHE A 65 2.62 -6.77 6.23
C PHE A 65 2.57 -6.86 4.70
N SER A 66 1.96 -7.91 4.16
CA SER A 66 1.88 -8.11 2.72
C SER A 66 0.45 -8.31 2.25
N TRP A 67 0.08 -7.68 1.15
CA TRP A 67 -1.22 -7.89 0.50
C TRP A 67 -1.11 -8.89 -0.64
N GLU A 68 -2.18 -9.63 -0.86
CA GLU A 68 -2.34 -10.35 -2.12
C GLU A 68 -2.54 -9.32 -3.26
N LEU A 69 -1.98 -9.59 -4.45
CA LEU A 69 -1.94 -8.66 -5.59
C LEU A 69 -3.30 -8.07 -5.98
N GLU A 70 -4.35 -8.90 -6.09
CA GLU A 70 -5.70 -8.44 -6.43
C GLU A 70 -6.24 -7.54 -5.34
N ARG A 71 -6.07 -7.93 -4.07
CA ARG A 71 -6.49 -7.08 -2.94
C ARG A 71 -5.75 -5.75 -2.94
N PHE A 72 -4.45 -5.75 -3.22
CA PHE A 72 -3.64 -4.54 -3.32
C PHE A 72 -4.17 -3.62 -4.44
N CYS A 73 -4.39 -4.17 -5.64
CA CYS A 73 -4.94 -3.42 -6.78
C CYS A 73 -6.33 -2.84 -6.49
N GLU A 74 -7.22 -3.62 -5.88
CA GLU A 74 -8.56 -3.16 -5.47
C GLU A 74 -8.51 -1.96 -4.52
N LEU A 75 -7.61 -2.01 -3.53
CA LEU A 75 -7.46 -0.93 -2.56
C LEU A 75 -6.81 0.31 -3.19
N ALA A 76 -5.86 0.12 -4.12
CA ALA A 76 -5.26 1.19 -4.89
C ALA A 76 -6.30 1.91 -5.77
N LEU A 77 -7.18 1.16 -6.45
CA LEU A 77 -8.31 1.71 -7.24
C LEU A 77 -9.34 2.47 -6.38
N ARG A 78 -9.36 2.25 -5.07
CA ARG A 78 -10.16 3.02 -4.09
C ARG A 78 -9.38 4.19 -3.48
N ALA A 79 -8.21 4.50 -4.03
CA ALA A 79 -7.28 5.52 -3.55
C ALA A 79 -6.90 5.36 -2.07
N ASN A 80 -6.75 4.13 -1.57
CA ASN A 80 -6.32 3.88 -0.21
C ASN A 80 -4.90 4.48 0.03
N PRO A 81 -4.71 5.40 0.99
CA PRO A 81 -3.44 6.11 1.16
C PRO A 81 -2.26 5.18 1.39
N ASN A 82 -2.41 4.17 2.26
CA ASN A 82 -1.30 3.26 2.57
C ASN A 82 -0.82 2.52 1.32
N ILE A 83 -1.75 2.12 0.45
CA ILE A 83 -1.44 1.38 -0.78
C ILE A 83 -0.82 2.29 -1.83
N LEU A 84 -1.39 3.49 -2.03
CA LEU A 84 -0.81 4.46 -2.96
C LEU A 84 0.59 4.88 -2.52
N GLU A 85 0.81 5.09 -1.22
CA GLU A 85 2.14 5.41 -0.68
C GLU A 85 3.12 4.23 -0.86
N CYS A 86 2.68 2.97 -0.68
CA CYS A 86 3.50 1.80 -0.98
C CYS A 86 3.96 1.77 -2.44
N LEU A 87 3.09 2.10 -3.40
CA LEU A 87 3.46 2.16 -4.84
C LEU A 87 4.50 3.24 -5.17
N HIS A 88 4.68 4.21 -4.27
CA HIS A 88 5.54 5.38 -4.47
C HIS A 88 6.69 5.43 -3.45
N SER A 89 6.96 4.31 -2.75
CA SER A 89 8.09 4.25 -1.83
C SER A 89 9.42 4.39 -2.56
N PRO A 90 10.32 5.28 -2.10
CA PRO A 90 11.67 5.36 -2.66
C PRO A 90 12.58 4.21 -2.19
N LEU A 91 12.15 3.40 -1.21
CA LEU A 91 12.95 2.36 -0.57
C LEU A 91 12.45 0.97 -0.95
N VAL A 92 12.66 0.57 -2.21
CA VAL A 92 12.33 -0.78 -2.70
C VAL A 92 13.35 -1.78 -2.18
N GLU A 93 12.90 -2.83 -1.49
CA GLU A 93 13.76 -3.93 -0.99
C GLU A 93 13.86 -5.06 -2.02
N SER A 94 12.74 -5.43 -2.66
CA SER A 94 12.72 -6.43 -3.71
C SER A 94 11.63 -6.14 -4.75
N VAL A 95 11.90 -6.47 -6.01
CA VAL A 95 10.94 -6.35 -7.09
C VAL A 95 11.29 -7.31 -8.22
N ASP A 96 10.33 -8.14 -8.63
CA ASP A 96 10.45 -9.01 -9.79
C ASP A 96 9.83 -8.35 -11.04
N ASP A 97 9.72 -9.07 -12.16
CA ASP A 97 9.15 -8.51 -13.39
C ASP A 97 7.66 -8.14 -13.26
N THR A 98 6.89 -8.91 -12.47
CA THR A 98 5.47 -8.62 -12.18
C THR A 98 5.37 -7.35 -11.32
N GLY A 99 6.22 -7.23 -10.31
CA GLY A 99 6.29 -6.05 -9.45
C GLY A 99 6.72 -4.80 -10.21
N ARG A 100 7.67 -4.90 -11.16
CA ARG A 100 8.06 -3.78 -12.01
C ARG A 100 6.88 -3.30 -12.86
N GLU A 101 6.14 -4.21 -13.46
CA GLU A 101 4.94 -3.86 -14.22
C GLU A 101 3.87 -3.19 -13.33
N LEU A 102 3.66 -3.69 -12.10
CA LEU A 102 2.79 -3.04 -11.11
C LEU A 102 3.23 -1.60 -10.79
N LEU A 103 4.53 -1.38 -10.59
CA LEU A 103 5.08 -0.05 -10.31
C LEU A 103 4.97 0.88 -11.52
N ASP A 104 5.16 0.39 -12.74
CA ASP A 104 4.95 1.17 -13.97
C ASP A 104 3.47 1.54 -14.17
N LEU A 105 2.55 0.75 -13.63
CA LEU A 105 1.12 1.04 -13.58
C LEU A 105 0.70 2.01 -12.48
N ARG A 106 1.61 2.49 -11.61
CA ARG A 106 1.25 3.34 -10.45
C ARG A 106 0.37 4.55 -10.81
N GLY A 107 0.62 5.18 -11.97
CA GLY A 107 -0.16 6.30 -12.48
C GLY A 107 -1.61 5.95 -12.84
N ALA A 108 -1.89 4.69 -13.20
CA ALA A 108 -3.25 4.21 -13.51
C ALA A 108 -4.16 4.20 -12.27
N PHE A 109 -3.60 4.18 -11.06
CA PHE A 109 -4.37 4.20 -9.81
C PHE A 109 -4.69 5.63 -9.32
N LEU A 110 -4.00 6.65 -9.86
CA LEU A 110 -4.16 8.03 -9.41
C LEU A 110 -5.38 8.69 -10.08
N SER A 111 -6.21 9.34 -9.28
CA SER A 111 -7.42 10.03 -9.74
C SER A 111 -7.88 11.06 -8.71
N ARG A 112 -8.85 11.90 -9.09
CA ARG A 112 -9.48 12.88 -8.19
C ARG A 112 -10.21 12.22 -7.02
N ARG A 113 -10.53 10.91 -7.09
CA ARG A 113 -11.02 10.12 -5.93
C ARG A 113 -10.11 10.18 -4.71
N ALA A 114 -8.81 10.42 -4.90
CA ALA A 114 -7.89 10.61 -3.78
C ALA A 114 -8.36 11.73 -2.84
N HIS A 115 -9.00 12.78 -3.35
CA HIS A 115 -9.58 13.83 -2.52
C HIS A 115 -10.61 13.27 -1.53
N GLU A 116 -11.62 12.53 -2.00
CA GLU A 116 -12.67 12.00 -1.13
C GLU A 116 -12.11 11.03 -0.07
N THR A 117 -11.26 10.09 -0.50
CA THR A 117 -10.70 9.07 0.40
C THR A 117 -9.79 9.70 1.46
N PHE A 118 -8.91 10.62 1.07
CA PHE A 118 -8.00 11.27 2.01
C PHE A 118 -8.75 12.19 2.96
N THR A 119 -9.75 12.96 2.48
CA THR A 119 -10.60 13.81 3.32
C THR A 119 -11.35 12.98 4.37
N ARG A 120 -11.99 11.87 3.95
CA ARG A 120 -12.68 10.96 4.87
C ARG A 120 -11.74 10.38 5.93
N TYR A 121 -10.55 9.95 5.51
CA TYR A 121 -9.54 9.42 6.41
C TYR A 121 -9.04 10.51 7.40
N ALA A 122 -8.77 11.70 6.89
CA ALA A 122 -8.31 12.84 7.67
C ALA A 122 -9.33 13.26 8.74
N HIS A 123 -10.61 13.32 8.40
CA HIS A 123 -11.68 13.60 9.37
C HIS A 123 -11.72 12.55 10.48
N GLY A 124 -11.61 11.26 10.15
CA GLY A 124 -11.58 10.19 11.15
C GLY A 124 -10.39 10.29 12.11
N GLN A 125 -9.20 10.62 11.61
CA GLN A 125 -8.02 10.84 12.45
C GLN A 125 -8.13 12.13 13.27
N ARG A 126 -8.70 13.17 12.69
CA ARG A 126 -8.90 14.45 13.35
C ARG A 126 -9.83 14.33 14.56
N HIS A 127 -10.95 13.64 14.41
CA HIS A 127 -11.88 13.38 15.52
C HIS A 127 -11.21 12.66 16.71
N LYS A 128 -10.28 11.73 16.44
CA LYS A 128 -9.51 11.04 17.49
C LYS A 128 -8.56 11.98 18.20
N LEU A 129 -7.86 12.85 17.47
CA LEU A 129 -6.96 13.85 18.06
C LEU A 129 -7.72 14.85 18.93
N ASP A 130 -8.87 15.34 18.45
CA ASP A 130 -9.70 16.28 19.22
C ASP A 130 -10.24 15.62 20.50
N ALA A 131 -10.56 14.31 20.44
CA ALA A 131 -10.94 13.55 21.63
C ALA A 131 -9.79 13.41 22.62
N ASP A 132 -8.58 13.05 22.13
CA ASP A 132 -7.38 12.96 22.97
C ASP A 132 -7.08 14.29 23.68
N VAL A 133 -7.22 15.43 22.98
CA VAL A 133 -7.04 16.77 23.57
C VAL A 133 -8.07 17.06 24.67
N ARG A 134 -9.35 16.74 24.45
CA ARG A 134 -10.40 16.94 25.46
C ARG A 134 -10.17 16.09 26.72
N THR A 135 -9.67 14.87 26.55
CA THR A 135 -9.48 13.93 27.67
C THR A 135 -8.15 14.11 28.39
N HIS A 136 -7.07 14.44 27.66
CA HIS A 136 -5.70 14.42 28.17
C HIS A 136 -5.00 15.79 28.11
N GLY A 137 -5.67 16.83 27.60
CA GLY A 137 -5.11 18.19 27.46
C GLY A 137 -4.15 18.38 26.28
N ALA A 138 -3.75 17.29 25.60
CA ALA A 138 -2.84 17.33 24.47
C ALA A 138 -3.15 16.21 23.46
N PRO A 139 -2.85 16.38 22.16
CA PRO A 139 -3.01 15.33 21.17
C PRO A 139 -1.90 14.28 21.28
N ARG A 140 -2.10 13.12 20.67
CA ARG A 140 -0.97 12.24 20.33
C ARG A 140 -0.15 12.85 19.19
N TRP A 141 0.94 13.54 19.54
CA TRP A 141 1.77 14.31 18.60
C TRP A 141 2.27 13.53 17.38
N LYS A 142 2.64 12.25 17.53
CA LYS A 142 2.99 11.36 16.39
C LYS A 142 1.85 11.27 15.37
N HIS A 143 0.60 11.16 15.83
CA HIS A 143 -0.58 11.08 14.96
C HIS A 143 -0.93 12.44 14.35
N ALA A 144 -0.76 13.54 15.09
CA ALA A 144 -0.94 14.89 14.56
C ALA A 144 0.04 15.19 13.40
N MET A 145 1.33 14.86 13.59
CA MET A 145 2.34 14.96 12.53
C MET A 145 1.96 14.11 11.32
N HIS A 146 1.55 12.85 11.53
CA HIS A 146 1.20 11.95 10.42
C HIS A 146 -0.02 12.45 9.62
N LEU A 147 -1.01 13.04 10.30
CA LEU A 147 -2.17 13.65 9.64
C LEU A 147 -1.77 14.88 8.80
N LEU A 148 -0.88 15.75 9.31
CA LEU A 148 -0.34 16.86 8.53
C LEU A 148 0.40 16.39 7.28
N ARG A 149 1.27 15.38 7.42
CA ARG A 149 1.97 14.75 6.29
C ARG A 149 1.01 14.23 5.24
N LEU A 150 -0.03 13.50 5.67
CA LEU A 150 -1.02 12.92 4.79
C LEU A 150 -1.81 14.00 4.03
N LEU A 151 -2.27 15.05 4.73
CA LEU A 151 -2.98 16.18 4.11
C LEU A 151 -2.09 16.94 3.11
N THR A 152 -0.80 17.10 3.42
CA THR A 152 0.19 17.71 2.52
C THR A 152 0.33 16.87 1.25
N SER A 153 0.49 15.56 1.39
CA SER A 153 0.60 14.62 0.27
C SER A 153 -0.66 14.63 -0.60
N ALA A 154 -1.85 14.70 0.01
CA ALA A 154 -3.13 14.78 -0.70
C ALA A 154 -3.21 16.05 -1.56
N ARG A 155 -2.90 17.21 -0.95
CA ARG A 155 -2.89 18.49 -1.64
C ARG A 155 -1.92 18.47 -2.80
N ASP A 156 -0.69 18.02 -2.59
CA ASP A 156 0.35 18.06 -3.61
C ASP A 156 0.05 17.09 -4.76
N LEU A 157 -0.48 15.90 -4.46
CA LEU A 157 -1.01 14.97 -5.46
C LEU A 157 -2.11 15.64 -6.31
N LEU A 158 -3.09 16.28 -5.68
CA LEU A 158 -4.19 16.92 -6.40
C LEU A 158 -3.72 18.12 -7.24
N ARG A 159 -2.69 18.85 -6.79
CA ARG A 159 -2.13 20.00 -7.53
C ARG A 159 -1.25 19.60 -8.71
N THR A 160 -0.47 18.54 -8.55
CA THR A 160 0.62 18.20 -9.49
C THR A 160 0.34 16.96 -10.33
N GLY A 161 -0.57 16.09 -9.88
CA GLY A 161 -0.78 14.75 -10.43
C GLY A 161 0.29 13.74 -10.04
N VAL A 162 1.24 14.11 -9.18
CA VAL A 162 2.37 13.27 -8.76
C VAL A 162 2.27 13.01 -7.26
N LEU A 163 2.31 11.74 -6.85
CA LEU A 163 2.40 11.37 -5.44
C LEU A 163 3.87 11.25 -5.02
N THR A 164 4.32 12.20 -4.19
CA THR A 164 5.62 12.16 -3.51
C THR A 164 5.37 11.96 -2.01
N ILE A 165 5.99 10.96 -1.42
CA ILE A 165 5.77 10.60 0.00
C ILE A 165 6.89 11.08 0.94
N ASP A 166 8.07 11.37 0.39
CA ASP A 166 9.15 12.00 1.14
C ASP A 166 8.77 13.46 1.45
N VAL A 167 8.95 13.86 2.71
CA VAL A 167 8.52 15.19 3.17
C VAL A 167 9.49 16.31 2.83
N GLY A 168 10.73 15.99 2.44
CA GLY A 168 11.76 16.94 2.03
C GLY A 168 11.92 18.12 3.00
N ALA A 169 11.74 19.34 2.49
CA ALA A 169 11.88 20.59 3.25
C ALA A 169 10.92 20.70 4.44
N GLU A 170 9.81 19.97 4.45
CA GLU A 170 8.83 19.97 5.54
C GLU A 170 9.28 19.15 6.76
N ARG A 171 10.39 18.41 6.66
CA ARG A 171 10.87 17.48 7.70
C ARG A 171 10.94 18.13 9.08
N GLU A 172 11.65 19.24 9.22
CA GLU A 172 11.86 19.86 10.53
C GLU A 172 10.56 20.42 11.10
N SER A 173 9.73 21.03 10.24
CA SER A 173 8.41 21.52 10.64
C SER A 173 7.51 20.40 11.18
N LEU A 174 7.54 19.22 10.56
CA LEU A 174 6.78 18.05 11.01
C LEU A 174 7.37 17.46 12.30
N LEU A 175 8.69 17.41 12.44
CA LEU A 175 9.33 16.92 13.67
C LEU A 175 9.09 17.84 14.86
N ALA A 176 9.03 19.16 14.68
CA ALA A 176 8.64 20.10 15.73
C ALA A 176 7.22 19.80 16.26
N VAL A 177 6.28 19.46 15.37
CA VAL A 177 4.94 18.99 15.77
C VAL A 177 5.03 17.66 16.53
N LYS A 178 5.83 16.70 16.06
CA LYS A 178 6.03 15.40 16.74
C LYS A 178 6.58 15.57 18.16
N ARG A 179 7.45 16.57 18.38
CA ARG A 179 8.03 16.92 19.69
C ARG A 179 7.11 17.78 20.57
N GLY A 180 5.96 18.24 20.05
CA GLY A 180 5.01 19.08 20.77
C GLY A 180 5.47 20.53 20.95
N GLU A 181 6.42 20.99 20.14
CA GLU A 181 6.97 22.36 20.19
C GLU A 181 6.04 23.39 19.55
N VAL A 182 5.08 22.92 18.74
CA VAL A 182 4.07 23.76 18.08
C VAL A 182 2.78 23.69 18.88
N PRO A 183 2.20 24.84 19.31
CA PRO A 183 0.92 24.86 20.00
C PRO A 183 -0.18 24.16 19.20
N TRP A 184 -1.04 23.41 19.88
CA TRP A 184 -2.12 22.67 19.23
C TRP A 184 -2.97 23.56 18.30
N PRO A 185 -3.44 24.76 18.69
CA PRO A 185 -4.24 25.62 17.81
C PRO A 185 -3.57 25.96 16.47
N GLU A 186 -2.24 26.06 16.43
CA GLU A 186 -1.50 26.30 15.19
C GLU A 186 -1.45 25.04 14.30
N VAL A 187 -1.29 23.87 14.91
CA VAL A 187 -1.38 22.57 14.22
C VAL A 187 -2.78 22.39 13.63
N GLU A 188 -3.84 22.73 14.38
CA GLU A 188 -5.23 22.72 13.90
C GLU A 188 -5.43 23.67 12.72
N ALA A 189 -4.95 24.91 12.84
CA ALA A 189 -5.04 25.89 11.77
C ALA A 189 -4.33 25.42 10.49
N ARG A 190 -3.17 24.75 10.63
CA ARG A 190 -2.45 24.15 9.51
C ARG A 190 -3.22 23.00 8.88
N MET A 191 -3.81 22.09 9.66
CA MET A 191 -4.65 21.00 9.15
C MET A 191 -5.84 21.54 8.35
N ASN A 192 -6.55 22.52 8.91
CA ASN A 192 -7.70 23.15 8.26
C ASN A 192 -7.31 23.88 6.98
N ARG A 193 -6.15 24.54 6.95
CA ARG A 193 -5.62 25.18 5.75
C ARG A 193 -5.31 24.15 4.67
N LEU A 194 -4.58 23.08 4.99
CA LEU A 194 -4.24 22.01 4.04
C LEU A 194 -5.49 21.33 3.47
N ALA A 195 -6.51 21.08 4.29
CA ALA A 195 -7.78 20.52 3.83
C ALA A 195 -8.47 21.44 2.81
N ARG A 196 -8.52 22.76 3.06
CA ARG A 196 -9.06 23.74 2.11
C ARG A 196 -8.25 23.83 0.82
N GLU A 197 -6.92 23.83 0.93
CA GLU A 197 -6.04 23.81 -0.24
C GLU A 197 -6.25 22.53 -1.08
N GLY A 198 -6.47 21.38 -0.44
CA GLY A 198 -6.77 20.12 -1.12
C GLY A 198 -8.12 20.13 -1.83
N GLU A 199 -9.16 20.71 -1.22
CA GLU A 199 -10.48 20.92 -1.83
C GLU A 199 -10.38 21.83 -3.07
N ASP A 200 -9.66 22.94 -2.99
CA ASP A 200 -9.46 23.83 -4.12
C ASP A 200 -8.64 23.16 -5.25
N ALA A 201 -7.59 22.43 -4.87
CA ALA A 201 -6.78 21.67 -5.82
C ALA A 201 -7.59 20.60 -6.57
N ALA A 202 -8.54 19.94 -5.91
CA ALA A 202 -9.38 18.92 -6.54
C ALA A 202 -10.23 19.47 -7.70
N ARG A 203 -10.61 20.75 -7.65
CA ARG A 203 -11.41 21.43 -8.70
C ARG A 203 -10.63 21.66 -9.98
N HIS A 204 -9.31 21.84 -9.87
CA HIS A 204 -8.42 22.20 -10.97
C HIS A 204 -7.34 21.13 -11.22
N SER A 205 -7.54 19.93 -10.67
CA SER A 205 -6.54 18.87 -10.68
C SER A 205 -6.26 18.38 -12.11
N PRO A 206 -4.99 18.06 -12.44
CA PRO A 206 -4.65 17.40 -13.71
C PRO A 206 -5.01 15.91 -13.71
N LEU A 207 -5.40 15.33 -12.57
CA LEU A 207 -5.77 13.93 -12.46
C LEU A 207 -7.12 13.64 -13.12
N PRO A 208 -7.31 12.44 -13.70
CA PRO A 208 -8.62 12.01 -14.18
C PRO A 208 -9.59 11.84 -13.00
N ASP A 209 -10.90 11.88 -13.30
CA ASP A 209 -11.96 11.71 -12.30
C ASP A 209 -11.88 10.35 -11.61
N GLU A 210 -11.52 9.34 -12.39
CA GLU A 210 -11.55 7.93 -12.07
C GLU A 210 -10.20 7.27 -12.41
N PRO A 211 -9.73 6.29 -11.63
CA PRO A 211 -8.54 5.54 -11.99
C PRO A 211 -8.81 4.65 -13.21
N ASP A 212 -7.76 4.31 -13.96
CA ASP A 212 -7.85 3.44 -15.13
C ASP A 212 -8.01 1.98 -14.70
N ARG A 213 -9.23 1.63 -14.29
CA ARG A 213 -9.61 0.28 -13.88
C ARG A 213 -9.31 -0.75 -14.97
N ARG A 214 -9.50 -0.40 -16.24
CA ARG A 214 -9.29 -1.33 -17.36
C ARG A 214 -7.83 -1.74 -17.46
N ARG A 215 -6.88 -0.79 -17.42
CA ARG A 215 -5.44 -1.14 -17.44
C ARG A 215 -5.03 -2.02 -16.26
N VAL A 216 -5.55 -1.73 -15.08
CA VAL A 216 -5.26 -2.52 -13.86
C VAL A 216 -5.85 -3.94 -13.97
N GLU A 217 -7.07 -4.08 -14.49
CA GLU A 217 -7.72 -5.37 -14.70
C GLU A 217 -7.01 -6.19 -15.79
N ASP A 218 -6.62 -5.56 -16.90
CA ASP A 218 -5.84 -6.21 -17.97
C ASP A 218 -4.49 -6.75 -17.46
N PHE A 219 -3.82 -5.99 -16.59
CA PHE A 219 -2.62 -6.44 -15.88
C PHE A 219 -2.92 -7.65 -14.99
N LEU A 220 -3.92 -7.56 -14.11
CA LEU A 220 -4.26 -8.66 -13.21
C LEU A 220 -4.61 -9.94 -13.97
N VAL A 221 -5.40 -9.84 -15.05
CA VAL A 221 -5.77 -10.98 -15.88
C VAL A 221 -4.54 -11.64 -16.52
N ARG A 222 -3.63 -10.86 -17.10
CA ARG A 222 -2.39 -11.40 -17.69
C ARG A 222 -1.52 -12.07 -16.64
N THR A 223 -1.33 -11.43 -15.50
CA THR A 223 -0.53 -11.96 -14.38
C THR A 223 -1.09 -13.27 -13.85
N ARG A 224 -2.42 -13.36 -13.68
CA ARG A 224 -3.10 -14.60 -13.27
C ARG A 224 -2.98 -15.70 -14.33
N ARG A 225 -3.12 -15.37 -15.62
CA ARG A 225 -2.91 -16.35 -16.72
C ARG A 225 -1.49 -16.90 -16.72
N ALA A 226 -0.49 -16.04 -16.59
CA ALA A 226 0.91 -16.46 -16.52
C ALA A 226 1.17 -17.35 -15.29
N SER A 227 0.64 -16.97 -14.12
CA SER A 227 0.72 -17.77 -12.90
C SER A 227 0.03 -19.14 -13.03
N ALA A 228 -1.09 -19.23 -13.75
CA ALA A 228 -1.80 -20.50 -13.98
C ALA A 228 -1.06 -21.47 -14.91
N LEU A 229 -0.15 -20.97 -15.75
CA LEU A 229 0.68 -21.79 -16.65
C LEU A 229 1.95 -22.30 -15.98
N GLN A 230 2.29 -21.79 -14.79
CA GLN A 230 3.44 -22.32 -14.06
C GLN A 230 3.11 -23.70 -13.50
N PRO A 231 4.03 -24.68 -13.63
CA PRO A 231 3.78 -26.03 -13.14
C PRO A 231 3.44 -25.99 -11.66
N GLY A 232 2.23 -26.42 -11.34
CA GLY A 232 1.76 -26.49 -9.97
C GLY A 232 2.33 -27.73 -9.28
N PRO A 233 2.31 -27.78 -7.94
CA PRO A 233 2.67 -28.99 -7.19
C PRO A 233 1.80 -30.22 -7.54
N TYR A 234 0.68 -30.02 -8.25
CA TYR A 234 -0.17 -31.10 -8.77
C TYR A 234 0.26 -31.63 -10.14
N ASP A 235 0.98 -30.84 -10.94
CA ASP A 235 1.43 -31.27 -12.27
C ASP A 235 2.54 -32.33 -12.16
N GLU A 236 3.39 -32.23 -11.13
CA GLU A 236 4.40 -33.25 -10.83
C GLU A 236 3.78 -34.59 -10.43
N VAL A 237 2.64 -34.58 -9.74
CA VAL A 237 1.93 -35.80 -9.32
C VAL A 237 1.29 -36.50 -10.51
N VAL A 238 0.67 -35.76 -11.42
CA VAL A 238 0.07 -36.34 -12.64
C VAL A 238 1.16 -36.92 -13.55
N GLN A 239 2.30 -36.24 -13.71
CA GLN A 239 3.42 -36.78 -14.51
C GLN A 239 4.05 -38.04 -13.88
N GLY A 240 4.10 -38.14 -12.55
CA GLY A 240 4.53 -39.35 -11.85
C GLY A 240 3.60 -40.56 -12.04
N VAL A 241 2.28 -40.32 -12.04
CA VAL A 241 1.27 -41.39 -12.25
C VAL A 241 1.25 -41.88 -13.71
N VAL A 242 1.46 -40.98 -14.68
CA VAL A 242 1.55 -41.35 -16.10
C VAL A 242 2.80 -42.21 -16.38
N ARG A 243 3.93 -41.91 -15.74
CA ARG A 243 5.15 -42.73 -15.85
C ARG A 243 5.03 -44.08 -15.14
N GLY A 244 4.21 -44.19 -14.09
CA GLY A 244 4.00 -45.43 -13.33
C GLY A 244 3.02 -46.44 -13.96
N ARG A 245 2.20 -46.03 -14.93
CA ARG A 245 1.25 -46.92 -15.64
C ARG A 245 1.76 -47.46 -16.98
N GLY A 246 3.00 -47.14 -17.37
CA GLY A 246 3.59 -47.53 -18.66
C GLY A 246 4.46 -48.80 -18.66
N VAL A 247 4.56 -49.54 -17.55
CA VAL A 247 5.36 -50.77 -17.48
C VAL A 247 4.52 -51.88 -16.87
N GLY A 248 3.80 -52.60 -17.74
CA GLY A 248 2.92 -53.69 -17.34
C GLY A 248 2.28 -54.42 -18.52
N GLU A 249 3.00 -54.58 -19.62
CA GLU A 249 2.74 -55.64 -20.61
C GLU A 249 4.09 -56.27 -20.98
N GLY A 250 4.21 -57.57 -20.75
CA GLY A 250 5.41 -58.37 -20.95
C GLY A 250 5.45 -59.57 -20.03
#